data_AF-A0A7W1L7L6-F1
#
_entry.id   AF-A0A7W1L7L6-F1
#
_cell.length_a   1.000
_cell.length_b   1.000
_cell.length_c   1.000
_cell.angle_alpha   90.00
_cell.angle_beta   90.00
_cell.angle_gamma   90.00
#
_symmetry.space_group_name_H-M   'P 1'
#
loop_
_entity.id
_entity.type
_entity.pdbx_description
1 polymer ?
#
loop_
_entity_poly.entity_id
_entity_poly.type
_entity_poly.pdbx_seq_one_letter_code
_entity_poly.pdbx_strand_id
1 'polypeptide(L)' 'FPVRQATDGLATLRKVLPPQVALWAGGEMTRRVRRTMPGVVLIPDMASLVAALRSWRAHWVAQPA' A
#
# COMPACT_ATOMS: atom_id res chain seq x y z
N PHE A 1 0.31 -0.25 -17.52
CA PHE A 1 1.49 0.36 -16.88
C PHE A 1 2.55 -0.71 -16.64
N PRO A 2 3.84 -0.47 -16.93
CA PRO A 2 4.90 -1.42 -16.64
C PRO A 2 5.02 -1.71 -15.14
N VAL A 3 5.00 -2.99 -14.75
CA VAL A 3 5.02 -3.41 -13.32
C VAL A 3 6.25 -2.85 -12.60
N ARG A 4 7.42 -2.87 -13.25
CA ARG A 4 8.68 -2.33 -12.70
C ARG A 4 8.57 -0.85 -12.35
N GLN A 5 8.00 -0.04 -13.24
CA GLN A 5 7.88 1.40 -13.01
C GLN A 5 6.96 1.69 -11.81
N ALA A 6 5.88 0.93 -11.65
CA ALA A 6 5.00 1.08 -10.50
C ALA A 6 5.67 0.65 -9.19
N THR A 7 6.43 -0.45 -9.19
CA THR A 7 7.17 -0.90 -8.00
C THR A 7 8.25 0.11 -7.59
N ASP A 8 8.98 0.67 -8.56
CA ASP A 8 10.03 1.66 -8.30
C ASP A 8 9.44 2.98 -7.79
N GLY A 9 8.30 3.39 -8.35
CA GLY A 9 7.54 4.56 -7.89
C GLY A 9 7.04 4.39 -6.44
N LEU A 10 6.46 3.24 -6.11
CA LEU A 10 6.02 2.92 -4.75
C LEU A 10 7.19 2.87 -3.75
N ALA A 11 8.33 2.29 -4.16
CA ALA A 11 9.54 2.27 -3.34
C ALA A 11 10.08 3.70 -3.09
N THR A 12 10.02 4.57 -4.10
CA THR A 12 10.40 5.98 -3.97
C THR A 12 9.45 6.71 -3.03
N LEU A 13 8.13 6.55 -3.19
CA LEU A 13 7.13 7.13 -2.30
C LEU A 13 7.34 6.71 -0.84
N ARG A 14 7.61 5.43 -0.59
CA ARG A 14 7.85 4.94 0.77
C ARG A 14 9.08 5.59 1.43
N LYS A 15 10.12 5.91 0.65
CA LYS A 15 11.34 6.56 1.16
C LYS A 15 11.11 8.03 1.54
N VAL A 16 10.24 8.73 0.81
CA VAL A 16 10.02 10.17 1.03
C VAL A 16 8.86 10.46 1.98
N LEU A 17 7.90 9.54 2.09
CA LEU A 17 6.76 9.72 2.98
C LEU A 17 7.13 9.36 4.43
N PRO A 18 6.63 10.11 5.43
CA PRO A 18 6.74 9.74 6.83
C PRO A 18 6.15 8.34 7.10
N PRO A 19 6.74 7.53 8.00
CA PRO A 19 6.31 6.14 8.23
C PRO A 19 4.84 6.01 8.66
N GLN A 20 4.28 7.05 9.30
CA GLN A 20 2.87 7.12 9.71
C GLN A 20 1.88 7.26 8.54
N VAL A 21 2.34 7.67 7.35
CA VAL A 21 1.49 7.72 6.14
C VAL A 21 1.33 6.32 5.60
N ALA A 22 0.12 5.77 5.70
CA ALA A 22 -0.22 4.49 5.11
C ALA A 22 -0.19 4.58 3.58
N LEU A 23 0.54 3.66 2.92
CA LEU A 23 0.68 3.62 1.47
C LEU A 23 0.06 2.33 0.93
N TRP A 24 -0.98 2.45 0.12
CA TRP A 24 -1.69 1.31 -0.47
C TRP A 24 -1.57 1.34 -2.00
N ALA A 25 -1.45 0.17 -2.61
CA ALA A 25 -1.41 0.01 -4.06
C ALA A 25 -2.46 -1.02 -4.49
N GLY A 26 -3.16 -0.75 -5.59
CA GLY A 26 -4.18 -1.66 -6.13
C GLY A 26 -4.03 -1.93 -7.62
N GLY A 27 -4.97 -2.70 -8.17
CA GLY A 27 -5.05 -3.04 -9.60
C GLY A 27 -4.30 -4.32 -9.97
N GLU A 28 -4.43 -4.75 -11.23
CA GLU A 28 -3.95 -6.06 -11.69
C GLU A 28 -2.45 -6.32 -11.43
N MET A 29 -1.64 -5.27 -11.35
CA MET A 29 -0.22 -5.41 -11.03
C MET A 29 0.03 -6.03 -9.65
N THR A 30 -0.83 -5.81 -8.66
CA THR A 30 -0.63 -6.30 -7.30
C THR A 30 -0.84 -7.81 -7.19
N ARG A 31 -1.62 -8.40 -8.12
CA ARG A 31 -1.72 -9.86 -8.28
C ARG A 31 -0.45 -10.48 -8.86
N ARG A 32 0.27 -9.72 -9.68
CA ARG A 32 1.50 -10.17 -10.38
C ARG A 32 2.75 -9.97 -9.54
N VAL A 33 2.73 -9.03 -8.62
CA VAL A 33 3.82 -8.79 -7.68
C VAL A 33 3.80 -9.90 -6.62
N ARG A 34 4.63 -10.94 -6.82
CA ARG A 34 4.84 -12.03 -5.84
C ARG A 34 5.62 -11.59 -4.61
N ARG A 35 6.30 -10.45 -4.67
CA ARG A 35 7.22 -9.96 -3.64
C ARG A 35 6.49 -9.01 -2.70
N THR A 36 6.53 -9.28 -1.40
CA THR A 36 6.06 -8.34 -0.39
C THR A 36 6.85 -7.03 -0.49
N MET A 37 6.14 -5.90 -0.48
CA MET A 37 6.74 -4.56 -0.48
C MET A 37 6.69 -4.00 0.94
N PRO A 38 7.85 -3.83 1.62
CA PRO A 38 7.87 -3.32 2.99
C PRO A 38 7.20 -1.95 3.09
N GLY A 39 6.26 -1.81 4.03
CA GLY A 39 5.55 -0.54 4.27
C GLY A 39 4.55 -0.14 3.18
N VAL A 40 4.17 -1.07 2.28
CA VAL A 40 3.10 -0.88 1.29
C VAL A 40 2.09 -2.02 1.39
N VAL A 41 0.80 -1.68 1.48
CA VAL A 41 -0.28 -2.66 1.47
C VAL A 41 -0.75 -2.88 0.03
N LEU A 42 -0.72 -4.15 -0.42
CA LEU A 42 -1.21 -4.52 -1.75
C LEU A 42 -2.69 -4.92 -1.67
N ILE A 43 -3.51 -4.30 -2.51
CA ILE A 43 -4.95 -4.51 -2.62
C ILE A 43 -5.21 -5.23 -3.97
N PRO A 44 -5.34 -6.56 -3.99
CA PRO A 44 -5.48 -7.35 -5.22
C PRO A 44 -6.79 -7.12 -5.98
N ASP A 45 -7.81 -6.64 -5.29
CA ASP A 45 -9.15 -6.40 -5.84
C ASP A 45 -9.96 -5.46 -4.94
N MET A 46 -11.10 -4.99 -5.46
CA MET A 46 -11.95 -4.04 -4.73
C MET A 46 -12.60 -4.63 -3.48
N ALA A 47 -12.87 -5.94 -3.45
CA ALA A 47 -13.45 -6.59 -2.28
C ALA A 47 -12.47 -6.59 -1.09
N SER A 48 -11.18 -6.75 -1.36
CA SER A 48 -10.12 -6.71 -0.35
C SER A 48 -9.91 -5.32 0.29
N LEU A 49 -10.33 -4.24 -0.39
CA LEU A 49 -10.17 -2.86 0.11
C LEU A 49 -10.91 -2.64 1.43
N VAL A 50 -12.13 -3.18 1.57
CA VAL A 50 -12.95 -2.99 2.79
C VAL A 50 -12.28 -3.64 3.99
N ALA A 51 -11.72 -4.84 3.82
CA ALA A 51 -11.00 -5.54 4.88
C ALA A 51 -9.72 -4.79 5.28
N ALA A 52 -8.94 -4.33 4.29
CA ALA A 52 -7.74 -3.53 4.52
C ALA A 52 -8.05 -2.23 5.28
N LEU A 53 -9.13 -1.53 4.90
CA LEU A 53 -9.57 -0.31 5.55
C LEU A 53 -10.02 -0.52 6.99
N ARG A 54 -10.78 -1.59 7.27
CA ARG A 54 -11.16 -1.94 8.65
C ARG A 54 -9.94 -2.24 9.49
N SER A 55 -9.01 -3.04 8.97
CA SER A 55 -7.76 -3.37 9.66
C SER A 55 -6.94 -2.10 9.95
N TRP A 56 -6.80 -1.22 8.96
CA TRP A 56 -6.09 0.04 9.16
C TRP A 56 -6.74 0.88 10.25
N ARG A 57 -8.07 1.09 10.23
CA ARG A 57 -8.77 1.87 11.27
C ARG A 57 -8.63 1.27 12.68
N ALA A 58 -8.58 -0.06 12.79
CA ALA A 58 -8.44 -0.73 14.08
C ALA A 58 -7.04 -0.56 14.69
N HIS A 59 -6.01 -0.43 13.86
CA HIS A 59 -4.61 -0.31 14.30
C HIS A 59 -4.03 1.10 14.16
N TRP A 60 -4.74 2.00 13.48
CA TRP A 60 -4.30 3.37 13.28
C TRP A 60 -4.55 4.18 14.54
N VAL A 61 -3.46 4.63 15.16
CA VAL A 61 -3.48 5.58 16.25
C VAL A 61 -3.41 6.98 15.65
N ALA A 62 -4.44 7.80 15.86
CA ALA A 62 -4.44 9.19 15.46
C ALA A 62 -3.34 9.95 16.21
N GLN A 63 -2.42 10.59 15.49
CA GLN A 63 -1.49 11.53 16.11
C GLN A 63 -2.10 12.94 16.08
N PRO A 64 -2.05 13.68 17.20
CA PRO A 64 -2.43 15.09 17.21
C PRO A 64 -1.51 15.89 16.26
N ALA A 65 -2.11 16.90 15.62
CA ALA A 65 -1.48 17.77 14.63
C ALA A 65 -0.35 18.63 15.21
#